data_AF-M3EGA4-F1
#
_entry.id   AF-M3EGA4-F1
#
_cell.length_a   1.000
_cell.length_b   1.000
_cell.length_c   1.000
_cell.angle_alpha   90.00
_cell.angle_beta   90.00
_cell.angle_gamma   90.00
#
_symmetry.space_group_name_H-M   'P 1'
#
loop_
_entity.id
_entity.type
_entity.pdbx_description
1 polymer ?
#
loop_
_entity_poly.entity_id
_entity_poly.type
_entity_poly.pdbx_seq_one_letter_code
_entity_poly.pdbx_strand_id
1 'polypeptide(L)'
;MEFDGKYIPSGDVRHVIDWSGYSGQVNIPDSLKQFYGFLLDPDRRKISFIVQSGTVFREQFSLTIYSRDPQIPSFNKIFSEANSNIPNFSNSVLTYDYDTKGTNIPVIPERLKQEAEEFLKVAKNIILIGLGGFIAWKIFGDNIMGRK
;
A
#
# COMPACT_ATOMS: atom_id res chain seq x y z
N MET A 1 -23.71 11.69 -0.03
CA MET A 1 -22.48 11.92 -0.82
C MET A 1 -21.34 11.93 0.18
N GLU A 2 -20.63 10.80 0.28
CA GLU A 2 -19.42 10.72 1.09
C GLU A 2 -18.38 11.62 0.41
N PHE A 3 -17.97 12.68 1.12
CA PHE A 3 -16.94 13.59 0.64
C PHE A 3 -15.59 12.93 0.94
N ASP A 4 -15.05 12.21 -0.02
CA ASP A 4 -13.67 11.75 0.06
C ASP A 4 -12.74 12.95 0.25
N GLY A 5 -11.81 12.83 1.19
CA GLY A 5 -10.88 13.90 1.51
C GLY A 5 -9.90 14.09 0.36
N LYS A 6 -9.72 15.34 -0.09
CA LYS A 6 -8.61 15.69 -0.98
C LYS A 6 -7.31 15.26 -0.32
N TYR A 7 -6.56 14.38 -0.96
CA TYR A 7 -5.27 13.91 -0.44
C TYR A 7 -4.19 14.90 -0.86
N ILE A 8 -3.25 15.19 0.05
CA ILE A 8 -2.03 15.95 -0.24
C ILE A 8 -0.90 14.94 -0.31
N PRO A 9 -0.42 14.60 -1.52
CA PRO A 9 0.68 13.67 -1.68
C PRO A 9 1.97 14.18 -1.05
N SER A 10 2.74 13.25 -0.49
CA SER A 10 4.10 13.49 0.03
C SER A 10 5.18 13.32 -1.05
N GLY A 11 4.87 12.56 -2.10
CA GLY A 11 5.66 12.44 -3.32
C GLY A 11 4.76 12.33 -4.56
N ASP A 12 5.31 11.77 -5.64
CA ASP A 12 4.51 11.46 -6.83
C ASP A 12 3.52 10.34 -6.50
N VAL A 13 2.30 10.44 -7.01
CA VAL A 13 1.30 9.36 -6.93
C VAL A 13 1.33 8.60 -8.24
N ARG A 14 1.31 7.27 -8.15
CA ARG A 14 1.38 6.39 -9.31
C ARG A 14 0.18 5.49 -9.38
N HIS A 15 -0.44 5.44 -10.56
CA HIS A 15 -1.42 4.41 -10.89
C HIS A 15 -0.69 3.16 -11.36
N VAL A 16 -1.04 2.02 -10.78
CA VAL A 16 -0.36 0.74 -11.00
C VAL A 16 -1.31 -0.26 -11.63
N ILE A 17 -0.79 -1.00 -12.61
CA ILE A 17 -1.34 -2.30 -13.02
C ILE A 17 -0.37 -3.37 -12.52
N ASP A 18 -0.88 -4.30 -11.73
CA ASP A 18 -0.13 -5.35 -11.05
C ASP A 18 -0.66 -6.72 -11.51
N TRP A 19 0.16 -7.45 -12.27
CA TRP A 19 -0.19 -8.79 -12.74
C TRP A 19 0.59 -9.88 -11.98
N SER A 20 1.01 -9.62 -10.74
CA SER A 20 1.70 -10.63 -9.94
C SER A 20 0.89 -11.91 -9.75
N GLY A 21 -0.44 -11.82 -9.81
CA GLY A 21 -1.38 -12.96 -9.77
C GLY A 21 -1.35 -13.84 -11.03
N TYR A 22 -0.74 -13.38 -12.13
CA TYR A 22 -0.60 -14.14 -13.38
C TYR A 22 0.85 -14.55 -13.62
N SER A 23 1.08 -15.84 -13.92
CA SER A 23 2.41 -16.41 -14.17
C SER A 23 2.81 -16.45 -15.63
N GLY A 24 1.89 -16.20 -16.55
CA GLY A 24 2.16 -16.21 -17.99
C GLY A 24 2.83 -14.94 -18.49
N GLN A 25 3.11 -14.93 -19.78
CA GLN A 25 3.70 -13.77 -20.45
C GLN A 25 2.63 -12.68 -20.66
N VAL A 26 3.02 -11.43 -20.38
CA VAL A 26 2.21 -10.23 -20.60
C VAL A 26 2.85 -9.40 -21.70
N ASN A 27 2.02 -8.89 -22.60
CA ASN A 27 2.41 -7.94 -23.63
C ASN A 27 2.30 -6.51 -23.09
N ILE A 28 3.36 -5.72 -23.24
CA ILE A 28 3.39 -4.30 -22.83
C ILE A 28 3.51 -3.42 -24.08
N PRO A 29 2.39 -2.91 -24.62
CA PRO A 29 2.40 -2.04 -25.79
C PRO A 29 3.27 -0.79 -25.62
N ASP A 30 3.94 -0.37 -26.70
CA ASP A 30 4.74 0.86 -26.71
C ASP A 30 3.91 2.12 -26.44
N SER A 31 2.61 2.11 -26.73
CA SER A 31 1.69 3.19 -26.39
C SER A 31 1.61 3.47 -24.88
N LEU A 32 1.80 2.45 -24.02
CA LEU A 32 1.84 2.63 -22.57
C LEU A 32 3.07 3.43 -22.12
N LYS A 33 4.17 3.35 -22.87
CA LYS A 33 5.43 4.07 -22.56
C LYS A 33 5.31 5.59 -22.76
N GLN A 34 4.24 6.05 -23.41
CA GLN A 34 3.99 7.46 -23.64
C GLN A 34 3.35 8.16 -22.43
N PHE A 35 2.85 7.40 -21.45
CA PHE A 35 2.26 7.95 -20.24
C PHE A 35 3.34 8.58 -19.36
N TYR A 36 3.01 9.71 -18.74
CA TYR A 36 3.98 10.50 -17.99
C TYR A 36 4.58 9.69 -16.82
N GLY A 37 5.92 9.67 -16.77
CA GLY A 37 6.65 8.94 -15.75
C GLY A 37 6.43 7.42 -15.80
N PHE A 38 6.09 6.85 -16.97
CA PHE A 38 5.91 5.41 -17.14
C PHE A 38 7.10 4.62 -16.55
N LEU A 39 6.79 3.56 -15.81
CA LEU A 39 7.76 2.65 -15.23
C LEU A 39 7.31 1.22 -15.45
N LEU A 40 8.21 0.40 -15.99
CA LEU A 40 8.09 -1.04 -16.09
C LEU A 40 8.98 -1.68 -15.02
N ASP A 41 8.37 -2.47 -14.14
CA ASP A 41 9.05 -3.29 -13.14
C ASP A 41 8.75 -4.76 -13.44
N PRO A 42 9.62 -5.43 -14.22
CA PRO A 42 9.38 -6.81 -14.65
C PRO A 42 9.51 -7.80 -13.49
N ASP A 43 10.38 -7.52 -12.51
CA ASP A 43 10.62 -8.40 -11.37
C ASP A 43 9.40 -8.47 -10.46
N ARG A 44 8.74 -7.33 -10.26
CA ARG A 44 7.51 -7.23 -9.47
C ARG A 44 6.23 -7.42 -10.29
N ARG A 45 6.35 -7.59 -11.61
CA ARG A 45 5.20 -7.74 -12.53
C ARG A 45 4.25 -6.56 -12.48
N LYS A 46 4.81 -5.34 -12.58
CA LYS A 46 4.06 -4.09 -12.49
C LYS A 46 4.41 -3.14 -13.62
N ILE A 47 3.41 -2.39 -14.05
CA ILE A 47 3.61 -1.14 -14.77
C ILE A 47 2.88 -0.04 -14.03
N SER A 48 3.38 1.18 -14.18
CA SER A 48 2.72 2.34 -13.59
C SER A 48 3.04 3.61 -14.35
N PHE A 49 2.22 4.63 -14.14
CA PHE A 49 2.50 5.99 -14.57
C PHE A 49 2.18 6.98 -13.45
N ILE A 50 2.74 8.18 -13.51
CA ILE A 50 2.50 9.23 -12.51
C ILE A 50 1.19 9.94 -12.87
N VAL A 51 0.25 9.96 -11.93
CA VAL A 51 -1.04 10.64 -12.12
C VAL A 51 -0.92 12.16 -11.96
N GLN A 52 -1.83 12.89 -12.58
CA GLN A 52 -1.93 14.33 -12.51
C GLN A 52 -2.09 14.81 -11.07
N SER A 53 -1.30 15.82 -10.68
CA SER A 53 -1.43 16.46 -9.37
C SER A 53 -2.83 17.02 -9.15
N GLY A 54 -3.38 16.83 -7.95
CA GLY A 54 -4.70 17.33 -7.56
C GLY A 54 -5.88 16.45 -7.95
N THR A 55 -5.66 15.31 -8.61
CA THR A 55 -6.69 14.30 -8.91
C THR A 55 -6.73 13.17 -7.87
N VAL A 56 -5.94 13.29 -6.80
CA VAL A 56 -5.76 12.22 -5.81
C VAL A 56 -6.61 12.49 -4.57
N PHE A 57 -7.30 11.44 -4.14
CA PHE A 57 -8.21 11.44 -3.02
C PHE A 57 -7.85 10.29 -2.08
N ARG A 58 -8.25 10.41 -0.82
CA ARG A 58 -8.16 9.33 0.16
C ARG A 58 -9.57 8.92 0.55
N GLU A 59 -9.82 7.63 0.51
CA GLU A 59 -11.07 7.04 0.98
C GLU A 59 -11.27 7.34 2.47
N GLN A 60 -12.52 7.63 2.84
CA GLN A 60 -12.84 7.88 4.23
C GLN A 60 -12.56 6.62 5.09
N PHE A 61 -11.94 6.83 6.26
CA PHE A 61 -11.58 5.76 7.20
C PHE A 61 -10.62 4.69 6.66
N SER A 62 -9.91 4.98 5.56
CA SER A 62 -8.94 4.08 4.95
C SER A 62 -7.60 4.79 4.69
N LEU A 63 -6.54 4.01 4.57
CA LEU A 63 -5.24 4.48 4.07
C LEU A 63 -5.17 4.40 2.55
N THR A 64 -6.16 3.77 1.90
CA THR A 64 -6.28 3.70 0.45
C THR A 64 -6.42 5.09 -0.14
N ILE A 65 -5.53 5.39 -1.08
CA ILE A 65 -5.72 6.53 -1.98
C ILE A 65 -6.21 6.01 -3.32
N TYR A 66 -6.88 6.90 -4.05
CA TYR A 66 -7.22 6.66 -5.42
C TYR A 66 -7.13 7.96 -6.22
N SER A 67 -6.97 7.85 -7.52
CA SER A 67 -6.88 8.97 -8.45
C SER A 67 -8.06 8.97 -9.42
N ARG A 68 -8.53 10.18 -9.73
CA ARG A 68 -9.51 10.45 -10.80
C ARG A 68 -8.85 11.01 -12.05
N ASP A 69 -7.57 10.72 -12.27
CA ASP A 69 -6.87 11.14 -13.47
C ASP A 69 -7.58 10.60 -14.73
N PRO A 70 -7.93 11.46 -15.70
CA PRO A 70 -8.64 11.05 -16.92
C PRO A 70 -7.84 10.07 -17.80
N GLN A 71 -6.55 9.90 -17.58
CA GLN A 71 -5.69 8.97 -18.31
C GLN A 71 -5.82 7.52 -17.80
N ILE A 72 -6.28 7.30 -16.57
CA ILE A 72 -6.39 5.96 -15.96
C ILE A 72 -7.26 5.00 -16.81
N PRO A 73 -8.47 5.38 -17.26
CA PRO A 73 -9.28 4.49 -18.09
C PRO A 73 -8.58 4.07 -19.38
N SER A 74 -7.87 5.00 -20.04
CA SER A 74 -7.11 4.71 -21.25
C SER A 74 -5.93 3.79 -20.98
N PHE A 75 -5.17 4.03 -19.91
CA PHE A 75 -4.05 3.18 -19.50
C PHE A 75 -4.49 1.74 -19.26
N ASN A 76 -5.56 1.56 -18.47
CA ASN A 76 -6.11 0.24 -18.14
C ASN A 76 -6.67 -0.46 -19.36
N LYS A 77 -7.37 0.28 -20.23
CA LYS A 77 -7.92 -0.24 -21.47
C LYS A 77 -6.81 -0.78 -22.39
N ILE A 78 -5.78 0.02 -22.68
CA ILE A 78 -4.66 -0.39 -23.55
C ILE A 78 -4.01 -1.68 -23.04
N PHE A 79 -3.75 -1.76 -21.73
CA PHE A 79 -3.16 -2.97 -21.14
C PHE A 79 -4.10 -4.18 -21.24
N SER A 80 -5.39 -4.01 -20.94
CA SER A 80 -6.37 -5.11 -21.00
C SER A 80 -6.58 -5.64 -22.42
N GLU A 81 -6.62 -4.77 -23.43
CA GLU A 81 -6.81 -5.16 -24.84
C GLU A 81 -5.61 -5.96 -25.35
N ALA A 82 -4.40 -5.52 -24.99
CA ALA A 82 -3.16 -6.20 -25.34
C ALA A 82 -2.98 -7.57 -24.66
N ASN A 83 -3.73 -7.84 -23.59
CA ASN A 83 -3.62 -9.02 -22.74
C ASN A 83 -4.96 -9.73 -22.53
N SER A 84 -5.83 -9.68 -23.55
CA SER A 84 -7.15 -10.33 -23.53
C SER A 84 -7.11 -11.86 -23.37
N ASN A 85 -5.93 -12.46 -23.54
CA ASN A 85 -5.67 -13.88 -23.32
C ASN A 85 -5.49 -14.27 -21.84
N ILE A 86 -5.37 -13.32 -20.91
CA ILE A 86 -5.24 -13.64 -19.48
C ILE A 86 -6.59 -14.17 -18.95
N PRO A 87 -6.64 -15.43 -18.46
CA PRO A 87 -7.86 -15.98 -17.88
C PRO A 87 -8.19 -15.29 -16.57
N ASN A 88 -9.49 -15.05 -16.33
CA ASN A 88 -9.98 -14.38 -15.11
C ASN A 88 -9.24 -13.07 -14.83
N PHE A 89 -9.14 -12.19 -15.84
CA PHE A 89 -8.34 -10.96 -15.81
C PHE A 89 -8.52 -10.16 -14.52
N SER A 90 -9.76 -9.95 -14.08
CA SER A 90 -10.09 -9.19 -12.86
C SER A 90 -9.52 -9.79 -11.56
N ASN A 91 -9.27 -11.10 -11.53
CA ASN A 91 -8.72 -11.78 -10.36
C ASN A 91 -7.19 -11.88 -10.44
N SER A 92 -6.65 -11.87 -11.65
CA SER A 92 -5.22 -12.05 -11.91
C SER A 92 -4.45 -10.73 -12.01
N VAL A 93 -5.17 -9.63 -12.28
CA VAL A 93 -4.63 -8.29 -12.48
C VAL A 93 -5.33 -7.32 -11.53
N LEU A 94 -4.54 -6.62 -10.72
CA LEU A 94 -5.00 -5.61 -9.78
C LEU A 94 -4.62 -4.22 -10.27
N THR A 95 -5.44 -3.24 -9.93
CA THR A 95 -5.12 -1.81 -10.16
C THR A 95 -5.26 -1.03 -8.87
N TYR A 96 -4.30 -0.18 -8.57
CA TYR A 96 -4.31 0.65 -7.36
C TYR A 96 -3.41 1.87 -7.52
N ASP A 97 -3.62 2.87 -6.66
CA ASP A 97 -2.79 4.05 -6.59
C ASP A 97 -1.93 4.04 -5.33
N TYR A 98 -0.66 4.47 -5.42
CA TYR A 98 0.20 4.64 -4.26
C TYR A 98 1.02 5.92 -4.34
N ASP A 99 1.41 6.44 -3.17
CA ASP A 99 2.25 7.62 -3.04
C ASP A 99 3.68 7.13 -2.84
N THR A 100 4.59 7.53 -3.73
CA THR A 100 5.99 7.07 -3.77
C THR A 100 6.79 7.39 -2.51
N LYS A 101 6.41 8.44 -1.79
CA LYS A 101 7.02 8.82 -0.50
C LYS A 101 6.07 8.64 0.67
N GLY A 102 4.82 8.28 0.40
CA GLY A 102 3.80 8.07 1.39
C GLY A 102 3.86 6.66 1.97
N THR A 103 3.30 6.49 3.16
CA THR A 103 3.06 5.18 3.76
C THR A 103 1.83 4.50 3.17
N ASN A 104 1.59 4.65 1.86
CA ASN A 104 0.55 3.90 1.16
C ASN A 104 1.02 2.47 1.06
N ILE A 105 0.75 1.70 2.09
CA ILE A 105 0.93 0.27 2.08
C ILE A 105 -0.27 -0.26 1.28
N PRO A 106 -0.09 -0.70 0.02
CA PRO A 106 -1.18 -1.34 -0.70
C PRO A 106 -1.59 -2.54 0.13
N VAL A 107 -2.91 -2.68 0.34
CA VAL A 107 -3.60 -3.78 1.05
C VAL A 107 -2.61 -4.83 1.51
N ILE A 108 -2.16 -4.69 2.76
CA ILE A 108 -1.27 -5.67 3.38
C ILE A 108 -1.93 -7.03 3.16
N PRO A 109 -1.30 -7.98 2.43
CA PRO A 109 -1.81 -9.33 2.27
C PRO A 109 -2.27 -9.82 3.64
N GLU A 110 -3.46 -10.44 3.76
CA GLU A 110 -4.06 -10.82 5.06
C GLU A 110 -3.04 -11.42 6.05
N ARG A 111 -2.09 -12.19 5.52
CA ARG A 111 -0.94 -12.77 6.21
C ARG A 111 -0.01 -11.74 6.87
N LEU A 112 0.40 -10.69 6.15
CA LEU A 112 1.26 -9.64 6.69
C LEU A 112 0.51 -8.73 7.68
N LYS A 113 -0.84 -8.67 7.60
CA LYS A 113 -1.67 -7.92 8.56
C LYS A 113 -1.74 -8.67 9.89
N GLN A 114 -1.89 -10.00 9.83
CA GLN A 114 -1.77 -10.87 10.99
C GLN A 114 -0.39 -10.77 11.63
N GLU A 115 0.68 -10.82 10.83
CA GLU A 115 2.07 -10.69 11.34
C GLU A 115 2.32 -9.31 11.98
N ALA A 116 1.78 -8.22 11.41
CA ALA A 116 1.89 -6.88 11.98
C ALA A 116 1.03 -6.69 13.24
N GLU A 117 -0.19 -7.23 13.29
CA GLU A 117 -1.06 -7.22 14.47
C GLU A 117 -0.45 -8.04 15.62
N GLU A 118 0.12 -9.20 15.31
CA GLU A 118 0.87 -10.02 16.28
C GLU A 118 2.10 -9.28 16.80
N PHE A 119 2.88 -8.65 15.92
CA PHE A 119 4.05 -7.86 16.31
C PHE A 119 3.65 -6.69 17.23
N LEU A 120 2.60 -5.93 16.88
CA LEU A 120 2.11 -4.82 17.71
C LEU A 120 1.58 -5.31 19.06
N LYS A 121 0.91 -6.46 19.11
CA LYS A 121 0.43 -7.06 20.36
C LYS A 121 1.59 -7.48 21.26
N VAL A 122 2.63 -8.10 20.69
CA VAL A 122 3.85 -8.48 21.40
C VAL A 122 4.58 -7.24 21.91
N ALA A 123 4.80 -6.24 21.06
CA ALA A 123 5.46 -4.98 21.44
C ALA A 123 4.69 -4.26 22.56
N LYS A 124 3.36 -4.16 22.45
CA LYS A 124 2.51 -3.55 23.49
C LYS A 124 2.60 -4.31 24.81
N ASN A 125 2.57 -5.64 24.78
CA ASN A 125 2.71 -6.46 25.99
C ASN A 125 4.10 -6.30 26.62
N ILE A 126 5.18 -6.29 25.83
CA ILE A 126 6.54 -6.07 26.33
C ILE A 126 6.66 -4.68 26.98
N ILE A 127 6.11 -3.64 26.35
CA ILE A 127 6.10 -2.29 26.93
C ILE A 127 5.29 -2.27 28.23
N LEU A 128 4.11 -2.90 28.28
CA LEU A 128 3.28 -2.97 29.48
C LEU A 128 3.98 -3.74 30.62
N ILE A 129 4.62 -4.86 30.33
CA ILE A 129 5.35 -5.66 31.33
C ILE A 129 6.59 -4.90 31.79
N GLY A 130 7.35 -4.28 30.89
CA GLY A 130 8.51 -3.48 31.23
C GLY A 130 8.14 -2.26 32.08
N LEU A 131 7.07 -1.56 31.72
CA LEU A 131 6.56 -0.43 32.49
C LEU A 131 5.99 -0.86 33.84
N GLY A 132 5.27 -1.98 33.90
CA GLY A 132 4.74 -2.56 35.13
C GLY A 132 5.85 -3.03 36.07
N GLY A 133 6.87 -3.70 35.54
CA GLY A 133 8.06 -4.11 36.29
C GLY A 133 8.86 -2.91 36.79
N PHE A 134 9.01 -1.86 35.97
CA PHE A 134 9.67 -0.62 36.38
C PHE A 134 8.89 0.12 37.48
N ILE A 135 7.56 0.22 37.36
CA ILE A 135 6.70 0.84 38.38
C ILE A 135 6.71 0.00 39.66
N ALA A 136 6.59 -1.33 39.56
CA ALA A 136 6.65 -2.23 40.72
C ALA A 136 8.02 -2.17 41.41
N TRP A 137 9.12 -2.11 40.66
CA TRP A 137 10.46 -1.84 41.21
C TRP A 137 10.49 -0.47 41.88
N LYS A 138 9.97 0.59 41.26
CA LYS A 138 9.98 1.94 41.86
C LYS A 138 9.16 2.02 43.15
N ILE A 139 8.08 1.26 43.27
CA ILE A 139 7.18 1.29 44.44
C ILE A 139 7.66 0.33 45.54
N PHE A 140 8.15 -0.86 45.18
CA PHE A 140 8.46 -1.94 46.13
C PHE A 140 9.94 -2.33 46.17
N GLY A 141 10.77 -1.82 45.27
CA GLY A 141 12.19 -2.16 45.15
C GLY A 141 13.00 -1.77 46.39
N ASP A 142 12.65 -0.68 47.07
CA ASP A 142 13.31 -0.30 48.33
C ASP A 142 12.98 -1.28 49.47
N ASN A 143 11.76 -1.82 49.51
CA ASN A 143 11.35 -2.85 50.48
C ASN A 143 11.96 -4.22 50.18
N ILE A 144 12.20 -4.56 48.91
CA ILE A 144 12.75 -5.86 48.49
C ILE A 144 14.28 -5.88 48.54
N MET A 145 14.97 -4.76 48.25
CA MET A 145 16.44 -4.68 48.30
C MET A 145 17.01 -4.41 49.71
N GLY A 146 16.18 -4.34 50.75
CA GLY A 146 16.63 -4.31 52.14
C GLY A 146 17.60 -3.17 52.46
N ARG A 147 17.46 -2.02 51.80
CA ARG A 147 18.20 -0.82 52.19
C ARG A 147 17.42 -0.10 53.30
N LYS A 148 17.98 -0.15 54.51
CA LYS A 148 17.64 0.79 55.59
C LYS A 148 17.92 2.23 55.17
#